data_AF-A0A2A9NWS7-F1
#
_entry.id   AF-A0A2A9NWS7-F1
#
_cell.length_a   1.000
_cell.length_b   1.000
_cell.length_c   1.000
_cell.angle_alpha   90.00
_cell.angle_beta   90.00
_cell.angle_gamma   90.00
#
_symmetry.space_group_name_H-M   'P 1'
#
loop_
_entity.id
_entity.type
_entity.pdbx_description
1 polymer ?
#
loop_
_entity_poly.entity_id
_entity_poly.type
_entity_poly.pdbx_seq_one_letter_code
_entity_poly.pdbx_strand_id
1 'polypeptide(L)'
;MSHSLDYQLSTAIRFDRELLSAQWNDDAGGPSPFLLLSYHFDRLISAAEYHGWPQVKAVLSHDTLKDLCTKKIEEHEAANAALIRVLLTETCTLTATLGTTTPLPPEFLAVLHSKPQATIPIFGPLWSIRVDSEPTTTSIFTKTKTTRRDAYDLARERANLAPLGVTTQLADVLLFNTDQKVTETSIFNVALFREGRWLTPPASTGCLLGVFRRWLLENSYIHEAPHGILSKDTIIQGEHIMLFNAVQGCRFGRIE
;
A
#
# COMPACT_ATOMS: atom_id res chain seq x y z
N MET A 1 27.14 1.77 23.04
CA MET A 1 26.47 0.54 22.55
C MET A 1 25.28 1.01 21.73
N SER A 2 25.31 0.90 20.41
CA SER A 2 24.16 1.29 19.59
C SER A 2 23.06 0.27 19.84
N HIS A 3 22.00 0.68 20.52
CA HIS A 3 20.79 -0.12 20.59
C HIS A 3 20.22 -0.19 19.18
N SER A 4 20.37 -1.34 18.52
CA SER A 4 19.68 -1.62 17.26
C SER A 4 18.19 -1.35 17.47
N LEU A 5 17.60 -0.52 16.64
CA LEU A 5 16.16 -0.28 16.69
C LEU A 5 15.38 -1.59 16.49
N ASP A 6 14.30 -1.75 17.24
CA ASP A 6 13.39 -2.91 17.19
C ASP A 6 12.37 -2.82 16.04
N TYR A 7 12.72 -2.12 14.96
CA TYR A 7 11.90 -2.06 13.76
C TYR A 7 12.75 -1.76 12.54
N GLN A 8 12.20 -2.07 11.38
CA GLN A 8 12.81 -1.82 10.09
C GLN A 8 11.81 -1.03 9.23
N LEU A 9 12.34 -0.17 8.36
CA LEU A 9 11.56 0.36 7.26
C LEU A 9 11.28 -0.78 6.28
N SER A 10 10.15 -0.75 5.61
CA SER A 10 9.72 -1.83 4.74
C SER A 10 9.08 -1.34 3.46
N THR A 11 9.27 -2.11 2.40
CA THR A 11 8.57 -1.93 1.13
C THR A 11 8.16 -3.28 0.58
N ALA A 12 6.96 -3.36 0.02
CA ALA A 12 6.41 -4.58 -0.58
C ALA A 12 6.24 -4.31 -2.07
N ILE A 13 7.11 -4.91 -2.88
CA ILE A 13 7.23 -4.70 -4.32
C ILE A 13 6.66 -5.92 -5.01
N ARG A 14 5.82 -5.71 -6.02
CA ARG A 14 5.38 -6.77 -6.90
C ARG A 14 6.38 -6.96 -8.03
N PHE A 15 6.80 -8.20 -8.24
CA PHE A 15 7.37 -8.65 -9.50
C PHE A 15 6.27 -9.31 -10.34
N ASP A 16 6.19 -8.96 -11.61
CA ASP A 16 5.31 -9.58 -12.59
C ASP A 16 5.87 -9.41 -14.00
N ARG A 17 6.00 -10.50 -14.76
CA ARG A 17 6.53 -10.45 -16.12
C ARG A 17 5.61 -9.70 -17.09
N GLU A 18 4.31 -9.70 -16.83
CA GLU A 18 3.32 -8.98 -17.67
C GLU A 18 3.53 -7.46 -17.65
N LEU A 19 4.15 -6.92 -16.59
CA LEU A 19 4.46 -5.49 -16.47
C LEU A 19 5.48 -5.00 -17.50
N LEU A 20 6.24 -5.89 -18.13
CA LEU A 20 7.14 -5.51 -19.24
C LEU A 20 6.38 -4.98 -20.46
N SER A 21 5.08 -5.25 -20.57
CA SER A 21 4.21 -4.70 -21.61
C SER A 21 3.55 -3.37 -21.22
N ALA A 22 3.66 -2.97 -19.95
CA ALA A 22 2.97 -1.82 -19.38
C ALA A 22 3.87 -0.57 -19.37
N GLN A 23 3.77 0.26 -20.42
CA GLN A 23 4.57 1.49 -20.57
C GLN A 23 4.43 2.49 -19.41
N TRP A 24 3.29 2.47 -18.71
CA TRP A 24 3.08 3.32 -17.52
C TRP A 24 3.90 2.87 -16.29
N ASN A 25 4.54 1.69 -16.36
CA ASN A 25 5.38 1.11 -15.32
C ASN A 25 6.88 1.17 -15.66
N ASP A 26 7.26 1.99 -16.63
CA ASP A 26 8.67 2.15 -17.01
C ASP A 26 9.50 2.67 -15.83
N ASP A 27 10.72 2.15 -15.75
CA ASP A 27 11.79 2.57 -14.85
C ASP A 27 12.85 3.36 -15.66
N ALA A 28 13.92 3.85 -15.02
CA ALA A 28 14.95 4.68 -15.65
C ALA A 28 15.59 4.09 -16.93
N GLY A 29 15.50 2.76 -17.12
CA GLY A 29 16.03 2.04 -18.29
C GLY A 29 14.97 1.49 -19.26
N GLY A 30 13.70 1.89 -19.13
CA GLY A 30 12.57 1.36 -19.91
C GLY A 30 11.67 0.40 -19.11
N PRO A 31 10.95 -0.51 -19.78
CA PRO A 31 9.97 -1.37 -19.11
C PRO A 31 10.54 -2.17 -17.95
N SER A 32 9.82 -2.15 -16.83
CA SER A 32 10.24 -2.82 -15.59
C SER A 32 9.26 -3.94 -15.23
N PRO A 33 9.75 -5.13 -14.82
CA PRO A 33 8.89 -6.17 -14.26
C PRO A 33 8.54 -5.90 -12.79
N PHE A 34 9.09 -4.84 -12.19
CA PHE A 34 8.82 -4.43 -10.82
C PHE A 34 7.83 -3.28 -10.82
N LEU A 35 6.69 -3.47 -10.17
CA LEU A 35 5.64 -2.47 -10.11
C LEU A 35 6.12 -1.20 -9.36
N LEU A 36 6.18 -0.06 -10.05
CA LEU A 36 6.49 1.26 -9.52
C LEU A 36 7.79 1.34 -8.71
N LEU A 37 8.86 0.67 -9.18
CA LEU A 37 10.13 0.52 -8.45
C LEU A 37 10.71 1.86 -7.95
N SER A 38 10.72 2.89 -8.79
CA SER A 38 11.29 4.20 -8.43
C SER A 38 10.49 4.87 -7.29
N TYR A 39 9.16 4.69 -7.26
CA TYR A 39 8.33 5.17 -6.15
C TYR A 39 8.61 4.41 -4.85
N HIS A 40 8.92 3.12 -4.93
CA HIS A 40 9.33 2.33 -3.77
C HIS A 40 10.68 2.82 -3.21
N PHE A 41 11.63 3.15 -4.07
CA PHE A 41 12.90 3.75 -3.69
C PHE A 41 12.70 5.11 -3.01
N ASP A 42 11.96 6.03 -3.63
CA ASP A 42 11.65 7.34 -3.06
C ASP A 42 11.00 7.25 -1.68
N ARG A 43 10.08 6.29 -1.50
CA ARG A 43 9.44 6.04 -0.21
C ARG A 43 10.43 5.61 0.85
N LEU A 44 11.39 4.73 0.52
CA LEU A 44 12.41 4.28 1.48
C LEU A 44 13.31 5.45 1.90
N ILE A 45 13.76 6.27 0.95
CA ILE A 45 14.57 7.46 1.25
C ILE A 45 13.80 8.45 2.12
N SER A 46 12.57 8.77 1.74
CA SER A 46 11.72 9.71 2.50
C SER A 46 11.44 9.19 3.91
N ALA A 47 11.13 7.89 4.06
CA ALA A 47 10.92 7.28 5.37
C ALA A 47 12.20 7.31 6.21
N ALA A 48 13.38 7.03 5.63
CA ALA A 48 14.64 7.14 6.34
C ALA A 48 14.88 8.58 6.86
N GLU A 49 14.57 9.60 6.06
CA GLU A 49 14.64 11.00 6.50
C GLU A 49 13.68 11.27 7.68
N TYR A 50 12.41 10.83 7.59
CA TYR A 50 11.44 10.97 8.69
C TYR A 50 11.91 10.30 10.00
N HIS A 51 12.61 9.17 9.90
CA HIS A 51 13.11 8.40 11.03
C HIS A 51 14.47 8.89 11.56
N GLY A 52 15.04 9.95 10.98
CA GLY A 52 16.34 10.48 11.38
C GLY A 52 17.51 9.61 10.95
N TRP A 53 17.39 8.91 9.81
CA TRP A 53 18.44 8.08 9.20
C TRP A 53 18.99 8.73 7.91
N PRO A 54 19.50 9.98 7.94
CA PRO A 54 19.90 10.70 6.74
C PRO A 54 21.04 10.02 5.96
N GLN A 55 21.85 9.20 6.61
CA GLN A 55 22.92 8.42 5.99
C GLN A 55 22.42 7.46 4.91
N VAL A 56 21.17 7.02 4.98
CA VAL A 56 20.57 6.09 4.00
C VAL A 56 20.63 6.67 2.59
N LYS A 57 20.40 7.98 2.45
CA LYS A 57 20.43 8.69 1.16
C LYS A 57 21.81 8.69 0.50
N ALA A 58 22.88 8.63 1.28
CA ALA A 58 24.25 8.58 0.77
C ALA A 58 24.68 7.16 0.36
N VAL A 59 24.04 6.13 0.92
CA VAL A 59 24.43 4.73 0.73
C VAL A 59 23.54 4.01 -0.27
N LEU A 60 22.22 4.22 -0.19
CA LEU A 60 21.27 3.55 -1.06
C LEU A 60 21.11 4.30 -2.38
N SER A 61 21.20 3.55 -3.46
CA SER A 61 20.82 4.00 -4.79
C SER A 61 19.62 3.21 -5.31
N HIS A 62 18.97 3.75 -6.34
CA HIS A 62 17.91 3.05 -7.04
C HIS A 62 18.38 1.69 -7.57
N ASP A 63 19.59 1.65 -8.15
CA ASP A 63 20.19 0.44 -8.70
C ASP A 63 20.46 -0.61 -7.61
N THR A 64 20.88 -0.20 -6.42
CA THR A 64 21.06 -1.13 -5.29
C THR A 64 19.75 -1.85 -4.93
N LEU A 65 18.62 -1.16 -4.96
CA LEU A 65 17.31 -1.77 -4.72
C LEU A 65 16.92 -2.71 -5.88
N LYS A 66 17.14 -2.27 -7.12
CA LYS A 66 16.84 -3.04 -8.32
C LYS A 66 17.63 -4.34 -8.39
N ASP A 67 18.93 -4.28 -8.12
CA ASP A 67 19.84 -5.42 -8.12
C ASP A 67 19.45 -6.43 -7.04
N LEU A 68 19.09 -5.94 -5.84
CA LEU A 68 18.59 -6.80 -4.76
C LEU A 68 17.31 -7.55 -5.18
N CYS A 69 16.35 -6.85 -5.77
CA CYS A 69 15.10 -7.45 -6.24
C CYS A 69 15.35 -8.47 -7.37
N THR A 70 16.21 -8.12 -8.34
CA THR A 70 16.55 -8.97 -9.48
C THR A 70 17.24 -10.25 -9.03
N LYS A 71 18.30 -10.12 -8.22
CA LYS A 71 19.02 -11.25 -7.64
C LYS A 71 18.08 -12.18 -6.87
N LYS A 72 17.15 -11.63 -6.10
CA LYS A 72 16.22 -12.43 -5.29
C LYS A 72 15.28 -13.28 -6.16
N ILE A 73 14.82 -12.73 -7.28
CA ILE A 73 13.96 -13.43 -8.25
C ILE A 73 14.74 -14.53 -8.98
N GLU A 74 15.97 -14.25 -9.40
CA GLU A 74 16.87 -15.21 -10.07
C GLU A 74 17.20 -16.41 -9.18
N GLU A 75 17.53 -16.18 -7.89
CA GLU A 75 17.88 -17.23 -6.92
C GLU A 75 16.77 -18.27 -6.70
N HIS A 76 15.51 -17.88 -6.84
CA HIS A 76 14.36 -18.73 -6.51
C HIS A 76 13.61 -19.24 -7.76
N GLU A 77 14.14 -18.95 -8.96
CA GLU A 77 13.46 -19.18 -10.24
C GLU A 77 11.97 -18.78 -10.17
N ALA A 78 11.71 -17.61 -9.57
CA ALA A 78 10.34 -17.24 -9.25
C ALA A 78 9.49 -17.22 -10.53
N ALA A 79 8.26 -17.72 -10.38
CA ALA A 79 7.27 -17.85 -11.44
C ALA A 79 6.92 -16.51 -12.12
N ASN A 80 5.86 -16.47 -12.91
CA ASN A 80 5.43 -15.26 -13.63
C ASN A 80 5.15 -14.05 -12.73
N ALA A 81 4.83 -14.24 -11.45
CA ALA A 81 4.64 -13.17 -10.48
C ALA A 81 5.11 -13.55 -9.07
N ALA A 82 5.62 -12.57 -8.32
CA ALA A 82 6.07 -12.74 -6.94
C ALA A 82 5.88 -11.47 -6.11
N LEU A 83 5.75 -11.63 -4.79
CA LEU A 83 5.81 -10.53 -3.83
C LEU A 83 7.22 -10.48 -3.25
N ILE A 84 7.91 -9.35 -3.41
CA ILE A 84 9.22 -9.09 -2.80
C ILE A 84 9.01 -8.17 -1.59
N ARG A 85 9.30 -8.65 -0.39
CA ARG A 85 9.31 -7.84 0.83
C ARG A 85 10.74 -7.40 1.11
N VAL A 86 11.00 -6.12 0.99
CA VAL A 86 12.29 -5.52 1.28
C VAL A 86 12.24 -4.83 2.63
N LEU A 87 13.26 -5.05 3.46
CA LEU A 87 13.45 -4.41 4.75
C LEU A 87 14.73 -3.60 4.75
N LEU A 88 14.70 -2.44 5.41
CA LEU A 88 15.82 -1.53 5.57
C LEU A 88 16.05 -1.24 7.05
N THR A 89 17.28 -1.49 7.51
CA THR A 89 17.73 -1.15 8.87
C THR A 89 18.30 0.27 8.95
N GLU A 90 18.44 0.80 10.16
CA GLU A 90 19.10 2.10 10.41
C GLU A 90 20.59 2.12 10.00
N THR A 91 21.21 0.93 9.92
CA THR A 91 22.58 0.71 9.47
C THR A 91 22.73 0.62 7.95
N CYS A 92 21.69 1.00 7.19
CA CYS A 92 21.64 0.97 5.73
C CYS A 92 21.69 -0.43 5.11
N THR A 93 21.33 -1.47 5.86
CA THR A 93 21.29 -2.84 5.32
C THR A 93 19.93 -3.11 4.69
N LEU A 94 19.92 -3.50 3.42
CA LEU A 94 18.73 -4.03 2.74
C LEU A 94 18.70 -5.55 2.79
N THR A 95 17.52 -6.10 3.07
CA THR A 95 17.24 -7.55 2.93
C THR A 95 15.94 -7.75 2.16
N ALA A 96 15.82 -8.86 1.44
CA ALA A 96 14.65 -9.19 0.65
C ALA A 96 14.18 -10.63 0.90
N THR A 97 12.87 -10.81 1.08
CA THR A 97 12.22 -12.12 1.13
C THR A 97 11.14 -12.22 0.04
N LEU A 98 10.88 -13.44 -0.42
CA LEU A 98 9.83 -13.71 -1.39
C LEU A 98 8.57 -14.24 -0.70
N GLY A 99 7.44 -13.78 -1.20
CA GLY A 99 6.12 -14.35 -0.95
C GLY A 99 5.42 -14.63 -2.27
N THR A 100 4.32 -15.37 -2.19
CA THR A 100 3.52 -15.69 -3.36
C THR A 100 2.54 -14.56 -3.68
N THR A 101 2.29 -14.36 -4.97
CA THR A 101 1.19 -13.54 -5.48
C THR A 101 0.71 -14.15 -6.79
N THR A 102 -0.55 -13.91 -7.16
CA THR A 102 -1.09 -14.30 -8.45
C THR A 102 -0.72 -13.25 -9.50
N PRO A 103 -0.53 -13.60 -10.79
CA PRO A 103 -0.33 -12.64 -11.88
C PRO A 103 -1.38 -11.53 -11.93
N LEU A 104 -1.01 -10.39 -12.52
CA LEU A 104 -1.86 -9.22 -12.61
C LEU A 104 -3.05 -9.54 -13.50
N PRO A 105 -4.29 -9.36 -13.02
CA PRO A 105 -5.41 -9.44 -13.92
C PRO A 105 -5.34 -8.27 -14.92
N PRO A 106 -5.70 -8.47 -16.21
CA PRO A 106 -5.71 -7.40 -17.22
C PRO A 106 -6.50 -6.15 -16.80
N GLU A 107 -7.57 -6.34 -16.02
CA GLU A 107 -8.42 -5.31 -15.42
C GLU A 107 -7.82 -4.54 -14.23
N PHE A 108 -6.53 -4.71 -13.91
CA PHE A 108 -5.87 -4.11 -12.74
C PHE A 108 -6.11 -2.60 -12.56
N LEU A 109 -6.25 -1.85 -13.66
CA LEU A 109 -6.57 -0.42 -13.66
C LEU A 109 -8.02 -0.10 -14.06
N ALA A 110 -8.81 -1.09 -14.50
CA ALA A 110 -10.19 -0.87 -14.98
C ALA A 110 -11.09 -0.28 -13.87
N VAL A 111 -10.79 -0.59 -12.61
CA VAL A 111 -11.43 0.00 -11.43
C VAL A 111 -11.40 1.53 -11.45
N LEU A 112 -10.31 2.14 -11.93
CA LEU A 112 -10.09 3.60 -11.87
C LEU A 112 -11.10 4.38 -12.70
N HIS A 113 -11.58 3.80 -13.79
CA HIS A 113 -12.53 4.43 -14.70
C HIS A 113 -14.00 4.09 -14.37
N SER A 114 -14.22 3.26 -13.36
CA SER A 114 -15.52 2.68 -13.08
C SER A 114 -16.24 3.39 -11.95
N LYS A 115 -17.54 3.63 -12.12
CA LYS A 115 -18.41 4.09 -11.03
C LYS A 115 -18.65 2.93 -10.05
N PRO A 116 -18.87 3.18 -8.75
CA PRO A 116 -19.09 2.12 -7.76
C PRO A 116 -20.34 1.26 -7.99
N GLN A 117 -21.24 1.67 -8.90
CA GLN A 117 -22.43 0.92 -9.30
C GLN A 117 -22.20 0.02 -10.53
N ALA A 118 -21.01 0.07 -11.15
CA ALA A 118 -20.66 -0.83 -12.24
C ALA A 118 -20.57 -2.26 -11.71
N THR A 119 -21.06 -3.23 -12.49
CA THR A 119 -21.25 -4.61 -12.04
C THR A 119 -19.94 -5.25 -11.56
N ILE A 120 -20.03 -5.88 -10.38
CA ILE A 120 -18.97 -6.55 -9.61
C ILE A 120 -18.07 -7.55 -10.40
N PRO A 121 -18.51 -8.25 -11.47
CA PRO A 121 -17.68 -9.31 -12.07
C PRO A 121 -16.37 -8.83 -12.69
N ILE A 122 -16.22 -7.53 -12.98
CA ILE A 122 -15.07 -7.00 -13.71
C ILE A 122 -13.84 -6.78 -12.80
N PHE A 123 -14.00 -6.70 -11.48
CA PHE A 123 -12.95 -6.17 -10.58
C PHE A 123 -12.38 -7.20 -9.60
N GLY A 124 -12.60 -8.48 -9.87
CA GLY A 124 -12.30 -9.56 -8.95
C GLY A 124 -13.27 -9.63 -7.76
N PRO A 125 -12.96 -10.46 -6.75
CA PRO A 125 -13.86 -10.67 -5.62
C PRO A 125 -13.90 -9.43 -4.70
N LEU A 126 -15.10 -9.14 -4.19
CA LEU A 126 -15.37 -7.98 -3.34
C LEU A 126 -14.80 -8.18 -1.94
N TRP A 127 -14.08 -7.18 -1.44
CA TRP A 127 -13.54 -7.17 -0.08
C TRP A 127 -14.61 -6.76 0.95
N SER A 128 -14.69 -7.48 2.05
CA SER A 128 -15.49 -7.15 3.22
C SER A 128 -14.72 -6.15 4.10
N ILE A 129 -15.22 -4.92 4.25
CA ILE A 129 -14.51 -3.85 4.97
C ILE A 129 -15.26 -3.48 6.25
N ARG A 130 -14.71 -3.84 7.40
CA ARG A 130 -15.28 -3.50 8.71
C ARG A 130 -14.73 -2.18 9.19
N VAL A 131 -15.56 -1.30 9.73
CA VAL A 131 -15.05 -0.06 10.37
C VAL A 131 -14.50 -0.41 11.75
N ASP A 132 -13.29 0.06 12.07
CA ASP A 132 -12.71 -0.15 13.41
C ASP A 132 -13.63 0.44 14.50
N SER A 133 -13.63 -0.17 15.68
CA SER A 133 -14.37 0.33 16.83
C SER A 133 -13.61 1.47 17.54
N GLU A 134 -12.28 1.50 17.44
CA GLU A 134 -11.42 2.48 18.12
C GLU A 134 -10.61 3.35 17.17
N PRO A 135 -10.32 4.61 17.54
CA PRO A 135 -9.45 5.47 16.74
C PRO A 135 -7.99 5.02 16.81
N THR A 136 -7.26 5.23 15.74
CA THR A 136 -5.82 5.04 15.68
C THR A 136 -5.08 6.35 15.90
N THR A 137 -4.17 6.37 16.88
CA THR A 137 -3.31 7.55 17.10
C THR A 137 -2.29 7.66 15.96
N THR A 138 -2.28 8.80 15.29
CA THR A 138 -1.33 9.05 14.20
C THR A 138 0.08 9.10 14.74
N SER A 139 1.02 8.46 14.06
CA SER A 139 2.43 8.48 14.44
C SER A 139 3.33 8.38 13.21
N ILE A 140 4.64 8.40 13.43
CA ILE A 140 5.59 8.10 12.35
C ILE A 140 5.36 6.69 11.75
N PHE A 141 4.89 5.73 12.56
CA PHE A 141 4.60 4.35 12.14
C PHE A 141 3.28 4.18 11.37
N THR A 142 2.41 5.21 11.38
CA THR A 142 1.24 5.25 10.47
C THR A 142 1.60 5.93 9.15
N LYS A 143 2.43 6.98 9.20
CA LYS A 143 2.84 7.75 8.02
C LYS A 143 3.89 7.05 7.15
N THR A 144 4.68 6.15 7.73
CA THR A 144 5.73 5.40 7.04
C THR A 144 5.48 3.89 7.17
N LYS A 145 6.00 3.10 6.23
CA LYS A 145 5.76 1.66 6.22
C LYS A 145 6.85 0.93 6.99
N THR A 146 6.55 0.48 8.21
CA THR A 146 7.51 -0.23 9.07
C THR A 146 7.09 -1.66 9.39
N THR A 147 8.01 -2.43 9.98
CA THR A 147 7.68 -3.72 10.62
C THR A 147 6.89 -3.56 11.92
N ARG A 148 7.01 -2.42 12.60
CA ARG A 148 6.15 -2.07 13.75
C ARG A 148 4.73 -1.79 13.25
N ARG A 149 3.79 -2.65 13.63
CA ARG A 149 2.43 -2.65 13.07
C ARG A 149 1.33 -2.80 14.13
N ASP A 150 1.67 -2.69 15.40
CA ASP A 150 0.78 -2.93 16.55
C ASP A 150 -0.59 -2.25 16.40
N ALA A 151 -0.62 -0.98 15.96
CA ALA A 151 -1.88 -0.25 15.74
C ALA A 151 -2.79 -0.93 14.69
N TYR A 152 -2.21 -1.43 13.60
CA TYR A 152 -2.94 -2.14 12.55
C TYR A 152 -3.34 -3.55 12.99
N ASP A 153 -2.49 -4.23 13.75
CA ASP A 153 -2.74 -5.59 14.20
C ASP A 153 -3.84 -5.62 15.28
N LEU A 154 -3.84 -4.66 16.20
CA LEU A 154 -4.93 -4.43 17.16
C LEU A 154 -6.25 -4.07 16.46
N ALA A 155 -6.22 -3.25 15.41
CA ALA A 155 -7.41 -2.94 14.61
C ALA A 155 -8.01 -4.20 13.95
N ARG A 156 -7.15 -5.07 13.42
CA ARG A 156 -7.58 -6.36 12.84
C ARG A 156 -8.18 -7.29 13.89
N GLU A 157 -7.57 -7.35 15.08
CA GLU A 157 -8.08 -8.14 16.21
C GLU A 157 -9.48 -7.67 16.62
N ARG A 158 -9.69 -6.37 16.85
CA ARG A 158 -11.00 -5.80 17.17
C ARG A 158 -12.05 -6.07 16.09
N ALA A 159 -11.63 -6.08 14.83
CA ALA A 159 -12.47 -6.40 13.69
C ALA A 159 -12.69 -7.92 13.49
N ASN A 160 -12.20 -8.80 14.37
CA ASN A 160 -12.25 -10.25 14.24
C ASN A 160 -11.66 -10.75 12.91
N LEU A 161 -10.52 -10.18 12.51
CA LEU A 161 -9.77 -10.57 11.32
C LEU A 161 -8.51 -11.33 11.75
N ALA A 162 -8.18 -12.40 11.03
CA ALA A 162 -6.97 -13.14 11.33
C ALA A 162 -5.71 -12.27 11.13
N PRO A 163 -4.59 -12.61 11.78
CA PRO A 163 -3.31 -11.96 11.52
C PRO A 163 -2.92 -12.03 10.03
N LEU A 164 -2.16 -11.04 9.58
CA LEU A 164 -1.71 -10.99 8.19
C LEU A 164 -0.86 -12.22 7.85
N GLY A 165 -1.16 -12.85 6.71
CA GLY A 165 -0.44 -14.02 6.22
C GLY A 165 -0.99 -15.37 6.69
N VAL A 166 -2.04 -15.38 7.54
CA VAL A 166 -2.64 -16.63 8.06
C VAL A 166 -3.83 -17.11 7.21
N THR A 167 -4.62 -16.19 6.66
CA THR A 167 -5.86 -16.51 5.94
C THR A 167 -5.92 -15.85 4.57
N THR A 168 -6.70 -16.45 3.65
CA THR A 168 -7.06 -15.89 2.35
C THR A 168 -8.39 -15.12 2.39
N GLN A 169 -8.94 -14.84 3.57
CA GLN A 169 -10.15 -14.05 3.72
C GLN A 169 -9.99 -12.67 3.06
N LEU A 170 -10.92 -12.36 2.16
CA LEU A 170 -11.00 -11.06 1.50
C LEU A 170 -11.71 -10.06 2.40
N ALA A 171 -11.08 -9.76 3.53
CA ALA A 171 -11.59 -8.81 4.49
C ALA A 171 -10.46 -7.95 5.08
N ASP A 172 -10.81 -6.71 5.38
CA ASP A 172 -9.91 -5.75 6.02
C ASP A 172 -10.71 -4.82 6.94
N VAL A 173 -9.98 -4.05 7.74
CA VAL A 173 -10.53 -3.09 8.69
C VAL A 173 -10.24 -1.67 8.21
N LEU A 174 -11.23 -0.79 8.18
CA LEU A 174 -11.09 0.64 7.87
C LEU A 174 -10.79 1.42 9.15
N LEU A 175 -9.67 2.13 9.16
CA LEU A 175 -9.17 2.89 10.30
C LEU A 175 -9.56 4.36 10.18
N PHE A 176 -9.75 5.01 11.33
CA PHE A 176 -9.92 6.44 11.47
C PHE A 176 -9.02 6.96 12.60
N ASN A 177 -8.61 8.22 12.55
CA ASN A 177 -7.73 8.81 13.55
C ASN A 177 -8.51 9.39 14.75
N THR A 178 -7.80 9.96 15.73
CA THR A 178 -8.39 10.57 16.93
C THR A 178 -9.34 11.74 16.61
N ASP A 179 -9.14 12.42 15.48
CA ASP A 179 -10.00 13.50 14.97
C ASP A 179 -11.21 12.97 14.15
N GLN A 180 -11.48 11.66 14.26
CA GLN A 180 -12.55 10.97 13.53
C GLN A 180 -12.43 11.03 12.01
N LYS A 181 -11.23 11.31 11.47
CA LYS A 181 -10.99 11.32 10.02
C LYS A 181 -10.58 9.94 9.55
N VAL A 182 -11.17 9.47 8.45
CA VAL A 182 -10.79 8.21 7.81
C VAL A 182 -9.33 8.31 7.35
N THR A 183 -8.59 7.20 7.43
CA THR A 183 -7.17 7.15 7.06
C THR A 183 -6.93 6.14 5.93
N GLU A 184 -6.99 4.86 6.25
CA GLU A 184 -6.68 3.75 5.36
C GLU A 184 -7.20 2.44 5.98
N THR A 185 -6.97 1.29 5.33
CA THR A 185 -7.17 -0.02 5.95
C THR A 185 -5.87 -0.57 6.55
N SER A 186 -5.88 -1.77 7.13
CA SER A 186 -4.65 -2.34 7.70
C SER A 186 -3.54 -2.58 6.65
N ILE A 187 -3.89 -2.76 5.36
CA ILE A 187 -2.92 -3.02 4.27
C ILE A 187 -3.16 -2.26 2.96
N PHE A 188 -4.22 -1.46 2.85
CA PHE A 188 -4.53 -0.65 1.67
C PHE A 188 -4.71 0.81 2.03
N ASN A 189 -4.28 1.71 1.15
CA ASN A 189 -4.90 3.03 1.10
C ASN A 189 -6.29 2.91 0.47
N VAL A 190 -7.15 3.89 0.73
CA VAL A 190 -8.55 3.85 0.29
C VAL A 190 -8.97 5.10 -0.47
N ALA A 191 -10.01 4.96 -1.28
CA ALA A 191 -10.77 6.07 -1.80
C ALA A 191 -12.27 5.77 -1.81
N LEU A 192 -13.07 6.78 -1.51
CA LEU A 192 -14.54 6.72 -1.58
C LEU A 192 -15.01 7.61 -2.71
N PHE A 193 -16.06 7.19 -3.41
CA PHE A 193 -16.64 7.97 -4.49
C PHE A 193 -17.56 9.03 -3.90
N ARG A 194 -17.20 10.29 -4.09
CA ARG A 194 -17.91 11.47 -3.58
C ARG A 194 -17.82 12.56 -4.64
N GLU A 195 -18.87 13.36 -4.79
CA GLU A 195 -18.86 14.51 -5.71
C GLU A 195 -18.45 14.15 -7.15
N GLY A 196 -18.81 12.94 -7.62
CA GLY A 196 -18.50 12.47 -8.97
C GLY A 196 -17.07 11.99 -9.22
N ARG A 197 -16.24 11.86 -8.17
CA ARG A 197 -14.83 11.43 -8.28
C ARG A 197 -14.38 10.56 -7.11
N TRP A 198 -13.24 9.90 -7.27
CA TRP A 198 -12.60 9.14 -6.20
C TRP A 198 -11.80 10.05 -5.28
N LEU A 199 -12.20 10.11 -4.01
CA LEU A 199 -11.53 10.89 -2.98
C LEU A 199 -10.80 9.97 -2.00
N THR A 200 -9.51 10.23 -1.79
CA THR A 200 -8.66 9.53 -0.80
C THR A 200 -8.39 10.43 0.40
N PRO A 201 -8.24 9.90 1.64
CA PRO A 201 -7.84 10.71 2.78
C PRO A 201 -6.53 11.49 2.52
N PRO A 202 -6.46 12.78 2.90
CA PRO A 202 -5.24 13.57 2.71
C PRO A 202 -4.11 13.10 3.62
N ALA A 203 -2.85 13.33 3.22
CA ALA A 203 -1.67 12.98 4.03
C ALA A 203 -1.72 13.54 5.47
N SER A 204 -2.40 14.67 5.67
CA SER A 204 -2.59 15.30 6.97
C SER A 204 -3.41 14.45 7.97
N THR A 205 -4.17 13.46 7.52
CA THR A 205 -4.89 12.53 8.44
C THR A 205 -3.94 11.56 9.14
N GLY A 206 -2.69 11.47 8.70
CA GLY A 206 -1.68 10.57 9.24
C GLY A 206 -1.68 9.18 8.61
N CYS A 207 -2.37 8.99 7.48
CA CYS A 207 -2.29 7.77 6.68
C CYS A 207 -0.90 7.57 6.05
N LEU A 208 -0.61 6.34 5.68
CA LEU A 208 0.59 5.95 4.96
C LEU A 208 0.64 6.65 3.60
N LEU A 209 1.79 7.23 3.29
CA LEU A 209 2.11 7.76 1.97
C LEU A 209 2.41 6.59 1.01
N GLY A 210 1.38 5.84 0.63
CA GLY A 210 1.51 4.65 -0.19
C GLY A 210 2.03 4.95 -1.59
N VAL A 211 2.84 4.01 -2.12
CA VAL A 211 3.42 4.11 -3.47
C VAL A 211 2.34 4.18 -4.54
N PHE A 212 1.38 3.24 -4.50
CA PHE A 212 0.29 3.23 -5.47
C PHE A 212 -0.64 4.44 -5.30
N ARG A 213 -0.86 4.89 -4.06
CA ARG A 213 -1.60 6.14 -3.77
C ARG A 213 -0.94 7.34 -4.46
N ARG A 214 0.37 7.50 -4.31
CA ARG A 214 1.13 8.59 -4.95
C ARG A 214 1.00 8.55 -6.47
N TRP A 215 1.20 7.38 -7.08
CA TRP A 215 1.03 7.20 -8.52
C TRP A 215 -0.38 7.55 -9.01
N LEU A 216 -1.44 7.13 -8.29
CA LEU A 216 -2.83 7.47 -8.62
C LEU A 216 -3.12 8.98 -8.51
N LEU A 217 -2.56 9.66 -7.52
CA LEU A 217 -2.70 11.11 -7.35
C LEU A 217 -1.98 11.87 -8.47
N GLU A 218 -0.74 11.51 -8.78
CA GLU A 218 0.06 12.16 -9.83
C GLU A 218 -0.57 11.99 -11.21
N ASN A 219 -1.25 10.87 -11.46
CA ASN A 219 -1.99 10.61 -12.70
C ASN A 219 -3.46 11.06 -12.67
N SER A 220 -3.89 11.80 -11.62
CA SER A 220 -5.25 12.34 -11.48
C SER A 220 -6.39 11.30 -11.48
N TYR A 221 -6.10 10.05 -11.14
CA TYR A 221 -7.13 9.01 -11.01
C TYR A 221 -7.92 9.13 -9.69
N ILE A 222 -7.27 9.67 -8.65
CA ILE A 222 -7.88 10.00 -7.36
C ILE A 222 -7.47 11.40 -6.95
N HIS A 223 -8.20 11.98 -6.01
CA HIS A 223 -7.89 13.28 -5.42
C HIS A 223 -7.90 13.21 -3.90
N GLU A 224 -7.07 14.01 -3.23
CA GLU A 224 -7.22 14.15 -1.78
C GLU A 224 -8.56 14.81 -1.44
N ALA A 225 -9.23 14.29 -0.42
CA ALA A 225 -10.50 14.80 0.04
C ALA A 225 -10.33 16.19 0.71
N PRO A 226 -11.20 17.17 0.39
CA PRO A 226 -11.38 18.36 1.20
C PRO A 226 -11.68 18.03 2.68
N HIS A 227 -11.44 19.01 3.55
CA HIS A 227 -11.60 18.83 4.99
C HIS A 227 -13.01 18.34 5.35
N GLY A 228 -13.08 17.24 6.11
CA GLY A 228 -14.34 16.71 6.65
C GLY A 228 -15.17 15.85 5.71
N ILE A 229 -14.79 15.70 4.43
CA ILE A 229 -15.56 14.85 3.50
C ILE A 229 -15.42 13.36 3.82
N LEU A 230 -14.26 12.95 4.36
CA LEU A 230 -13.98 11.57 4.74
C LEU A 230 -13.76 11.46 6.25
N SER A 231 -14.84 11.64 7.02
CA SER A 231 -14.88 11.33 8.46
C SER A 231 -15.70 10.09 8.76
N LYS A 232 -15.50 9.51 9.94
CA LYS A 232 -16.12 8.24 10.35
C LYS A 232 -17.65 8.26 10.22
N ASP A 233 -18.27 9.38 10.55
CA ASP A 233 -19.72 9.62 10.49
C ASP A 233 -20.27 9.75 9.05
N THR A 234 -19.40 10.03 8.06
CA THR A 234 -19.77 10.10 6.64
C THR A 234 -19.70 8.74 5.93
N ILE A 235 -19.25 7.70 6.65
CA ILE A 235 -19.19 6.33 6.14
C ILE A 235 -20.57 5.69 6.24
N ILE A 236 -21.03 5.12 5.12
CA ILE A 236 -22.35 4.53 4.97
C ILE A 236 -22.20 3.01 4.89
N GLN A 237 -22.91 2.30 5.75
CA GLN A 237 -22.95 0.84 5.70
C GLN A 237 -23.45 0.36 4.33
N GLY A 238 -22.75 -0.63 3.76
CA GLY A 238 -23.06 -1.22 2.48
C GLY A 238 -22.54 -0.44 1.26
N GLU A 239 -21.90 0.71 1.45
CA GLU A 239 -21.30 1.46 0.34
C GLU A 239 -20.01 0.81 -0.18
N HIS A 240 -19.66 1.14 -1.41
CA HIS A 240 -18.45 0.66 -2.05
C HIS A 240 -17.26 1.57 -1.76
N ILE A 241 -16.10 0.95 -1.58
CA ILE A 241 -14.83 1.61 -1.32
C ILE A 241 -13.77 1.05 -2.28
N MET A 242 -12.94 1.92 -2.85
CA MET A 242 -11.78 1.51 -3.63
C MET A 242 -10.60 1.31 -2.69
N LEU A 243 -9.96 0.15 -2.79
CA LEU A 243 -8.79 -0.23 -2.00
C LEU A 243 -7.59 -0.30 -2.94
N PHE A 244 -6.43 0.18 -2.52
CA PHE A 244 -5.23 0.09 -3.35
C PHE A 244 -3.91 0.00 -2.59
N ASN A 245 -3.01 -0.83 -3.11
CA ASN A 245 -1.61 -0.90 -2.71
C ASN A 245 -0.72 -1.36 -3.88
N ALA A 246 0.59 -1.24 -3.74
CA ALA A 246 1.54 -1.58 -4.82
C ALA A 246 1.87 -3.09 -4.90
N VAL A 247 0.95 -3.95 -4.45
CA VAL A 247 1.05 -5.40 -4.59
C VAL A 247 -0.15 -5.94 -5.34
N GLN A 248 -1.34 -5.52 -4.91
CA GLN A 248 -2.61 -5.96 -5.49
C GLN A 248 -3.19 -4.93 -6.45
N GLY A 249 -2.76 -3.66 -6.40
CA GLY A 249 -3.38 -2.54 -7.12
C GLY A 249 -4.76 -2.25 -6.64
N CYS A 250 -5.64 -1.86 -7.56
CA CYS A 250 -7.01 -1.51 -7.24
C CYS A 250 -7.88 -2.74 -7.00
N ARG A 251 -8.65 -2.71 -5.92
CA ARG A 251 -9.71 -3.67 -5.59
C ARG A 251 -10.95 -2.89 -5.15
N PHE A 252 -12.11 -3.52 -5.28
CA PHE A 252 -13.33 -3.02 -4.65
C PHE A 252 -13.57 -3.73 -3.33
N GLY A 253 -14.00 -2.94 -2.35
CA GLY A 253 -14.58 -3.42 -1.11
C GLY A 253 -15.99 -2.88 -0.91
N ARG A 254 -16.70 -3.49 0.04
CA ARG A 254 -17.99 -3.04 0.55
C ARG A 254 -17.90 -2.92 2.06
N ILE A 255 -18.38 -1.80 2.57
CA ILE A 255 -18.36 -1.51 4.00
C ILE A 255 -19.46 -2.32 4.69
N GLU A 256 -19.09 -3.08 5.73
CA GLU A 256 -20.00 -3.91 6.55
C GLU A 256 -20.52 -3.19 7.78
#